data_AF-A0A7C6HIH4-F1
#
_entry.id   AF-A0A7C6HIH4-F1
#
_cell.length_a   1.000
_cell.length_b   1.000
_cell.length_c   1.000
_cell.angle_alpha   90.00
_cell.angle_beta   90.00
_cell.angle_gamma   90.00
#
_symmetry.space_group_name_H-M   'P 1'
#
loop_
_entity.id
_entity.type
_entity.pdbx_description
1 polymer ?
#
loop_
_entity_poly.entity_id
_entity_poly.type
_entity_poly.pdbx_seq_one_letter_code
_entity_poly.pdbx_strand_id
1 'polypeptide(L)'
;MGLFSRLKSLFGGFFGVMTGKIEKNNPELLIADAEMRIQKSRKAAEKQLIEIQTWAEMVRLDMREAEKRLRDVQDRIEVATLEKDRILLAELLIQEEEYTEQYLEKKELHERAVQEALRVRDHFKHFEAEMKSKLRELQNIRSQTQLARMRENIIALDNTYGAANGFGSSEMQESMDRLRRLVNERCARVMATEQLRRDSTEYRIRQIDHKSRWTKAQARADLLIAEKCGDI
;
A
#
# COMPACT_ATOMS: atom_id res chain seq x y z
N MET A 1 -15.46 -21.27 4.32
CA MET A 1 -16.12 -20.01 4.74
C MET A 1 -15.08 -19.10 5.39
N GLY A 2 -14.19 -18.47 4.60
CA GLY A 2 -12.92 -17.94 5.11
C GLY A 2 -12.75 -16.43 4.92
N LEU A 3 -12.05 -15.76 5.85
CA LEU A 3 -11.66 -14.34 5.76
C LEU A 3 -11.01 -13.97 4.40
N PHE A 4 -10.31 -14.92 3.76
CA PHE A 4 -9.73 -14.75 2.43
C PHE A 4 -10.78 -14.57 1.32
N SER A 5 -11.97 -15.14 1.43
CA SER A 5 -13.05 -14.90 0.45
C SER A 5 -13.60 -13.49 0.57
N ARG A 6 -13.53 -12.89 1.77
CA ARG A 6 -13.93 -11.50 2.03
C ARG A 6 -12.90 -10.51 1.50
N LEU A 7 -11.60 -10.81 1.59
CA LEU A 7 -10.59 -10.04 0.85
C LEU A 7 -10.86 -10.12 -0.65
N LYS A 8 -11.01 -11.33 -1.22
CA LYS A 8 -11.22 -11.50 -2.66
C LYS A 8 -12.50 -10.81 -3.18
N SER A 9 -13.57 -10.76 -2.39
CA SER A 9 -14.79 -10.00 -2.75
C SER A 9 -14.62 -8.48 -2.65
N LEU A 10 -13.72 -7.97 -1.80
CA LEU A 10 -13.33 -6.55 -1.80
C LEU A 10 -12.46 -6.20 -3.02
N PHE A 11 -11.67 -7.14 -3.53
CA PHE A 11 -10.81 -6.91 -4.71
C PHE A 11 -11.52 -7.15 -6.06
N GLY A 12 -12.50 -8.07 -6.12
CA GLY A 12 -13.14 -8.49 -7.37
C GLY A 12 -14.36 -7.68 -7.83
N GLY A 13 -14.95 -6.84 -6.97
CA GLY A 13 -16.24 -6.19 -7.24
C GLY A 13 -16.22 -4.65 -7.25
N PHE A 14 -15.12 -4.00 -6.89
CA PHE A 14 -15.13 -2.55 -6.59
C PHE A 14 -15.15 -1.60 -7.81
N PHE A 15 -15.09 -2.12 -9.04
CA PHE A 15 -15.11 -1.33 -10.28
C PHE A 15 -16.44 -1.41 -11.06
N GLY A 16 -17.42 -2.19 -10.60
CA GLY A 16 -18.71 -2.33 -11.28
C GLY A 16 -19.83 -1.65 -10.49
N VAL A 17 -20.71 -0.95 -11.20
CA VAL A 17 -22.01 -0.45 -10.70
C VAL A 17 -21.99 0.91 -9.99
N MET A 18 -21.71 1.99 -10.74
CA MET A 18 -22.44 3.27 -10.57
C MET A 18 -22.30 4.24 -11.77
N THR A 19 -22.26 3.74 -13.00
CA THR A 19 -21.78 4.49 -14.19
C THR A 19 -22.89 4.79 -15.21
N GLY A 20 -23.92 5.55 -14.81
CA GLY A 20 -25.09 5.77 -15.68
C GLY A 20 -25.47 7.23 -15.94
N LYS A 21 -25.77 8.00 -14.88
CA LYS A 21 -26.47 9.30 -15.03
C LYS A 21 -25.79 10.50 -14.37
N ILE A 22 -24.93 10.28 -13.37
CA ILE A 22 -24.18 11.36 -12.69
C ILE A 22 -22.83 11.63 -13.38
N GLU A 23 -22.33 10.64 -14.13
CA GLU A 23 -21.02 10.64 -14.79
C GLU A 23 -20.83 11.77 -15.82
N LYS A 24 -21.90 12.17 -16.51
CA LYS A 24 -21.83 13.16 -17.59
C LYS A 24 -21.65 14.61 -17.13
N ASN A 25 -22.07 14.96 -15.91
CA ASN A 25 -22.19 16.36 -15.54
C ASN A 25 -21.08 16.87 -14.60
N ASN A 26 -20.35 16.00 -13.88
CA ASN A 26 -19.30 16.45 -12.95
C ASN A 26 -18.17 15.42 -12.75
N PRO A 27 -17.14 15.39 -13.62
CA PRO A 27 -15.99 14.50 -13.47
C PRO A 27 -15.22 14.69 -12.15
N GLU A 28 -15.25 15.89 -11.56
CA GLU A 28 -14.62 16.16 -10.26
C GLU A 28 -15.26 15.40 -9.09
N LEU A 29 -16.57 15.14 -9.14
CA LEU A 29 -17.27 14.39 -8.09
C LEU A 29 -16.90 12.91 -8.11
N LEU A 30 -16.69 12.34 -9.31
CA LEU A 30 -16.23 10.95 -9.46
C LEU A 30 -14.82 10.76 -8.92
N ILE A 31 -13.94 11.74 -9.18
CA ILE A 31 -12.57 11.73 -8.66
C ILE A 31 -12.60 11.81 -7.13
N ALA A 32 -13.41 12.70 -6.56
CA ALA A 32 -13.55 12.83 -5.10
C ALA A 32 -14.13 11.56 -4.44
N ASP A 33 -15.12 10.91 -5.05
CA ASP A 33 -15.66 9.63 -4.56
C ASP A 33 -14.60 8.51 -4.65
N ALA A 34 -13.85 8.44 -5.75
CA ALA A 34 -12.76 7.48 -5.89
C ALA A 34 -11.64 7.70 -4.84
N GLU A 35 -11.23 8.95 -4.60
CA GLU A 35 -10.29 9.31 -3.54
C GLU A 35 -10.80 8.89 -2.15
N MET A 36 -12.08 9.15 -1.86
CA MET A 36 -12.71 8.76 -0.59
C MET A 36 -12.72 7.23 -0.40
N ARG A 37 -13.07 6.48 -1.45
CA ARG A 37 -13.09 5.01 -1.43
C ARG A 37 -11.69 4.44 -1.19
N ILE A 38 -10.66 4.99 -1.83
CA ILE A 38 -9.26 4.61 -1.61
C ILE A 38 -8.83 4.87 -0.16
N GLN A 39 -9.21 6.01 0.42
CA GLN A 39 -8.89 6.29 1.82
C GLN A 39 -9.61 5.34 2.78
N LYS A 40 -10.88 5.02 2.49
CA LYS A 40 -11.67 4.08 3.29
C LYS A 40 -11.09 2.66 3.25
N SER A 41 -10.69 2.18 2.06
CA SER A 41 -10.07 0.86 1.91
C SER A 41 -8.72 0.80 2.63
N ARG A 42 -7.91 1.86 2.56
CA ARG A 42 -6.66 1.98 3.31
C ARG A 42 -6.86 1.86 4.82
N LYS A 43 -7.79 2.64 5.39
CA LYS A 43 -8.10 2.57 6.83
C LYS A 43 -8.59 1.18 7.25
N ALA A 44 -9.41 0.53 6.43
CA ALA A 44 -9.89 -0.81 6.72
C ALA A 44 -8.74 -1.85 6.73
N ALA A 45 -7.83 -1.76 5.76
CA ALA A 45 -6.67 -2.64 5.70
C ALA A 45 -5.67 -2.38 6.84
N GLU A 46 -5.46 -1.11 7.23
CA GLU A 46 -4.64 -0.75 8.40
C GLU A 46 -5.22 -1.35 9.69
N LYS A 47 -6.54 -1.27 9.87
CA LYS A 47 -7.22 -1.88 11.02
C LYS A 47 -6.99 -3.40 11.07
N GLN A 48 -7.11 -4.08 9.93
CA GLN A 48 -6.88 -5.52 9.85
C GLN A 48 -5.42 -5.89 10.17
N LEU A 49 -4.45 -5.10 9.72
CA LEU A 49 -3.05 -5.29 10.05
C LEU A 49 -2.82 -5.20 11.57
N ILE A 50 -3.41 -4.20 12.22
CA ILE A 50 -3.34 -4.01 13.67
C ILE A 50 -3.99 -5.20 14.41
N GLU A 51 -5.16 -5.66 13.96
CA GLU A 51 -5.86 -6.80 14.56
C GLU A 51 -5.00 -8.07 14.53
N ILE A 52 -4.33 -8.35 13.42
CA ILE A 52 -3.48 -9.53 13.27
C ILE A 52 -2.19 -9.42 14.09
N GLN A 53 -1.58 -8.23 14.15
CA GLN A 53 -0.44 -7.97 15.02
C GLN A 53 -0.82 -8.15 16.49
N THR A 54 -1.97 -7.63 16.89
CA THR A 54 -2.49 -7.78 18.25
C THR A 54 -2.73 -9.25 18.58
N TRP A 55 -3.33 -10.01 17.65
CA TRP A 55 -3.53 -11.45 17.84
C TRP A 55 -2.20 -12.21 17.99
N ALA A 56 -1.20 -11.93 17.15
CA ALA A 56 0.12 -12.55 17.27
C ALA A 56 0.80 -12.22 18.61
N GLU A 57 0.61 -11.00 19.12
CA GLU A 57 1.08 -10.58 20.44
C GLU A 57 0.34 -11.28 21.59
N MET A 58 -0.98 -11.46 21.50
CA MET A 58 -1.74 -12.23 22.50
C MET A 58 -1.24 -13.67 22.57
N VAL A 59 -1.05 -14.33 21.42
CA VAL A 59 -0.49 -15.69 21.36
C VAL A 59 0.92 -15.74 21.96
N ARG A 60 1.74 -14.71 21.74
CA ARG A 60 3.07 -14.60 22.36
C ARG A 60 2.99 -14.52 23.88
N LEU A 61 2.02 -13.77 24.43
CA LEU A 61 1.79 -13.69 25.86
C LEU A 61 1.34 -15.03 26.43
N ASP A 62 0.41 -15.72 25.76
CA ASP A 62 -0.07 -17.04 26.19
C ASP A 62 1.05 -18.09 26.19
N MET A 63 1.95 -18.04 25.20
CA MET A 63 3.14 -18.90 25.12
C MET A 63 4.11 -18.59 26.28
N ARG A 64 4.37 -17.31 26.57
CA ARG A 64 5.23 -16.90 27.71
C ARG A 64 4.65 -17.30 29.05
N GLU A 65 3.33 -17.27 29.20
CA GLU A 65 2.68 -17.73 30.42
C GLU A 65 2.87 -19.24 30.61
N ALA A 66 2.71 -20.04 29.54
CA ALA A 66 2.98 -21.47 29.59
C ALA A 66 4.47 -21.76 29.88
N GLU A 67 5.38 -21.02 29.25
CA GLU A 67 6.82 -21.11 29.52
C GLU A 67 7.14 -20.83 31.00
N LYS A 68 6.50 -19.83 31.58
CA LYS A 68 6.69 -19.50 33.00
C LYS A 68 6.21 -20.64 33.90
N ARG A 69 5.02 -21.20 33.64
CA ARG A 69 4.48 -22.34 34.42
C ARG A 69 5.41 -23.56 34.34
N LEU A 70 5.95 -23.85 33.15
CA LEU A 70 6.92 -24.92 32.96
C LEU A 70 8.18 -24.70 33.80
N ARG A 71 8.75 -23.47 33.77
CA ARG A 71 9.91 -23.13 34.61
C ARG A 71 9.61 -23.25 36.10
N ASP A 72 8.45 -22.77 36.55
CA ASP A 72 8.05 -22.86 37.96
C ASP A 72 7.98 -24.33 38.44
N VAL A 73 7.61 -25.28 37.56
CA VAL A 73 7.62 -26.72 37.89
C VAL A 73 9.05 -27.29 37.84
N GLN A 74 9.85 -26.90 36.86
CA GLN A 74 11.26 -27.31 36.78
C GLN A 74 12.05 -26.87 38.03
N ASP A 75 11.85 -25.65 38.50
CA ASP A 75 12.45 -25.15 39.75
C ASP A 75 12.02 -26.00 40.97
N ARG A 76 10.75 -26.44 41.02
CA ARG A 76 10.26 -27.33 42.09
C ARG A 76 10.84 -28.73 42.00
N ILE A 77 11.07 -29.26 40.79
CA ILE A 77 11.75 -30.54 40.58
C ILE A 77 13.17 -30.48 41.14
N GLU A 78 13.91 -29.40 40.88
CA GLU A 78 15.26 -29.22 41.43
C GLU A 78 15.26 -29.28 42.96
N VAL A 79 14.32 -28.58 43.61
CA VAL A 79 14.19 -28.59 45.07
C VAL A 79 13.80 -29.98 45.60
N ALA A 80 12.78 -30.63 45.02
CA ALA A 80 12.35 -31.97 45.42
C ALA A 80 13.46 -33.02 45.25
N THR A 81 14.31 -32.85 44.23
CA THR A 81 15.49 -33.70 44.00
C THR A 81 16.51 -33.58 45.14
N LEU A 82 16.75 -32.36 45.65
CA LEU A 82 17.65 -32.12 46.77
C LEU A 82 17.11 -32.71 48.08
N GLU A 83 15.79 -32.62 48.30
CA GLU A 83 15.12 -33.15 49.49
C GLU A 83 14.94 -34.68 49.47
N LYS A 84 15.18 -35.32 48.31
CA LYS A 84 15.06 -36.77 48.08
C LYS A 84 13.65 -37.33 48.30
N ASP A 85 12.61 -36.50 48.20
CA ASP A 85 11.23 -36.95 48.25
C ASP A 85 10.82 -37.56 46.90
N ARG A 86 10.83 -38.90 46.85
CA ARG A 86 10.55 -39.66 45.62
C ARG A 86 9.09 -39.57 45.17
N ILE A 87 8.15 -39.37 46.08
CA ILE A 87 6.72 -39.33 45.73
C ILE A 87 6.40 -37.97 45.11
N LEU A 88 6.85 -36.89 45.76
CA LEU A 88 6.69 -35.54 45.24
C LEU A 88 7.42 -35.35 43.91
N LEU A 89 8.63 -35.90 43.78
CA LEU A 89 9.39 -35.83 42.53
C LEU A 89 8.67 -36.53 41.37
N ALA A 90 8.07 -37.70 41.59
CA ALA A 90 7.33 -38.41 40.55
C ALA A 90 6.11 -37.61 40.06
N GLU A 91 5.36 -36.99 40.98
CA GLU A 91 4.22 -36.12 40.63
C GLU A 91 4.66 -34.89 39.84
N LEU A 92 5.74 -34.22 40.27
CA LEU A 92 6.26 -33.05 39.58
C LEU A 92 6.78 -33.36 38.17
N LEU A 93 7.36 -34.55 37.96
CA LEU A 93 7.79 -34.99 36.63
C LEU A 93 6.60 -35.21 35.68
N ILE A 94 5.50 -35.78 36.16
CA ILE A 94 4.26 -35.90 35.36
C ILE A 94 3.73 -34.51 34.99
N GLN A 95 3.72 -33.56 35.94
CA GLN A 95 3.31 -32.19 35.66
C GLN A 95 4.25 -31.47 34.67
N GLU A 96 5.54 -31.77 34.70
CA GLU A 96 6.51 -31.20 33.78
C GLU A 96 6.29 -31.68 32.35
N GLU A 97 5.99 -32.96 32.15
CA GLU A 97 5.61 -33.49 30.84
C GLU A 97 4.35 -32.79 30.30
N GLU A 98 3.29 -32.67 31.11
CA GLU A 98 2.05 -31.99 30.72
C GLU A 98 2.27 -30.51 30.34
N TYR A 99 3.04 -29.77 31.16
CA TYR A 99 3.34 -28.36 30.86
C TYR A 99 4.29 -28.21 29.67
N THR A 100 5.17 -29.18 29.43
CA THR A 100 6.03 -29.21 28.25
C THR A 100 5.20 -29.37 26.98
N GLU A 101 4.25 -30.30 26.95
CA GLU A 101 3.32 -30.47 25.83
C GLU A 101 2.51 -29.20 25.56
N GLN A 102 1.94 -28.58 26.61
CA GLN A 102 1.20 -27.31 26.48
C GLN A 102 2.08 -26.17 25.95
N TYR A 103 3.32 -26.08 26.41
CA TYR A 103 4.27 -25.07 25.93
C TYR A 103 4.60 -25.29 24.45
N LEU A 104 4.86 -26.53 24.03
CA LEU A 104 5.16 -26.88 22.65
C LEU A 104 3.98 -26.55 21.72
N GLU A 105 2.75 -26.87 22.12
CA GLU A 105 1.55 -26.53 21.36
C GLU A 105 1.42 -25.00 21.17
N LYS A 106 1.57 -24.23 22.25
CA LYS A 106 1.49 -22.76 22.18
C LYS A 106 2.65 -22.15 21.39
N LYS A 107 3.83 -22.76 21.43
CA LYS A 107 4.98 -22.34 20.63
C LYS A 107 4.72 -22.55 19.14
N GLU A 108 4.19 -23.70 18.73
CA GLU A 108 3.78 -23.93 17.35
C GLU A 108 2.70 -22.94 16.90
N LEU A 109 1.72 -22.67 17.76
CA LEU A 109 0.68 -21.68 17.48
C LEU A 109 1.28 -20.28 17.30
N HIS A 110 2.26 -19.90 18.13
CA HIS A 110 2.97 -18.63 18.00
C HIS A 110 3.73 -18.53 16.68
N GLU A 111 4.47 -19.57 16.29
CA GLU A 111 5.21 -19.60 15.03
C GLU A 111 4.27 -19.45 13.82
N ARG A 112 3.14 -20.16 13.82
CA ARG A 112 2.10 -20.02 12.79
C ARG A 112 1.52 -18.60 12.79
N ALA A 113 1.27 -18.04 13.97
CA ALA A 113 0.73 -16.69 14.11
C ALA A 113 1.67 -15.61 13.54
N VAL A 114 2.97 -15.73 13.82
CA VAL A 114 4.01 -14.85 13.29
C VAL A 114 4.08 -14.96 11.76
N GLN A 115 4.04 -16.17 11.21
CA GLN A 115 4.05 -16.35 9.75
C GLN A 115 2.85 -15.71 9.06
N GLU A 116 1.64 -15.86 9.62
CA GLU A 116 0.44 -15.22 9.08
C GLU A 116 0.51 -13.68 9.20
N ALA A 117 1.02 -13.16 10.32
CA ALA A 117 1.23 -11.72 10.48
C ALA A 117 2.22 -11.15 9.45
N LEU A 118 3.30 -11.88 9.14
CA LEU A 118 4.26 -11.50 8.11
C LEU A 118 3.63 -11.51 6.72
N ARG A 119 2.86 -12.55 6.38
CA ARG A 119 2.14 -12.64 5.09
C ARG A 119 1.19 -11.47 4.91
N VAL A 120 0.38 -11.16 5.92
CA VAL A 120 -0.59 -10.06 5.83
C VAL A 120 0.10 -8.70 5.75
N ARG A 121 1.19 -8.50 6.49
CA ARG A 121 2.03 -7.30 6.34
C ARG A 121 2.53 -7.13 4.91
N ASP A 122 2.99 -8.20 4.29
CA ASP A 122 3.53 -8.14 2.93
C ASP A 122 2.41 -7.89 1.90
N HIS A 123 1.23 -8.50 2.05
CA HIS A 123 0.05 -8.15 1.25
C HIS A 123 -0.36 -6.69 1.42
N PHE A 124 -0.34 -6.17 2.65
CA PHE A 124 -0.66 -4.77 2.94
C PHE A 124 0.31 -3.81 2.22
N LYS A 125 1.62 -4.12 2.18
CA LYS A 125 2.60 -3.31 1.44
C LYS A 125 2.30 -3.23 -0.06
N HIS A 126 1.94 -4.35 -0.68
CA HIS A 126 1.56 -4.39 -2.10
C HIS A 126 0.31 -3.55 -2.35
N PHE A 127 -0.71 -3.76 -1.51
CA PHE A 127 -1.95 -2.99 -1.55
C PHE A 127 -1.70 -1.48 -1.39
N GLU A 128 -0.85 -1.07 -0.44
CA GLU A 128 -0.52 0.34 -0.23
C GLU A 128 0.19 0.95 -1.45
N ALA A 129 1.09 0.19 -2.09
CA ALA A 129 1.77 0.62 -3.32
C ALA A 129 0.79 0.80 -4.48
N GLU A 130 -0.16 -0.13 -4.66
CA GLU A 130 -1.23 -0.04 -5.66
C GLU A 130 -2.13 1.17 -5.42
N MET A 131 -2.60 1.38 -4.18
CA MET A 131 -3.43 2.52 -3.82
C MET A 131 -2.71 3.85 -4.05
N LYS A 132 -1.40 3.93 -3.75
CA LYS A 132 -0.57 5.11 -4.10
C LYS A 132 -0.41 5.31 -5.60
N SER A 133 -0.36 4.24 -6.40
CA SER A 133 -0.38 4.36 -7.86
C SER A 133 -1.71 4.93 -8.35
N LYS A 134 -2.82 4.36 -7.88
CA LYS A 134 -4.18 4.81 -8.24
C LYS A 134 -4.46 6.24 -7.83
N LEU A 135 -3.97 6.68 -6.67
CA LEU A 135 -4.11 8.07 -6.24
C LEU A 135 -3.33 9.04 -7.15
N ARG A 136 -2.14 8.66 -7.63
CA ARG A 136 -1.39 9.45 -8.61
C ARG A 136 -2.08 9.50 -9.97
N GLU A 137 -2.65 8.38 -10.42
CA GLU A 137 -3.47 8.32 -11.63
C GLU A 137 -4.67 9.28 -11.53
N LEU A 138 -5.39 9.27 -10.40
CA LEU A 138 -6.50 10.18 -10.14
C LEU A 138 -6.08 11.65 -10.12
N GLN A 139 -4.94 11.99 -9.51
CA GLN A 139 -4.40 13.35 -9.54
C GLN A 139 -4.08 13.82 -10.96
N ASN A 140 -3.52 12.94 -11.80
CA ASN A 140 -3.27 13.25 -13.21
C ASN A 140 -4.59 13.49 -13.95
N ILE A 141 -5.59 12.62 -13.78
CA ILE A 141 -6.91 12.77 -14.39
C ILE A 141 -7.58 14.08 -13.94
N ARG A 142 -7.46 14.43 -12.66
CA ARG A 142 -7.97 15.70 -12.11
C ARG A 142 -7.33 16.91 -12.81
N SER A 143 -6.01 16.92 -12.95
CA SER A 143 -5.30 18.00 -13.64
C SER A 143 -5.72 18.13 -15.11
N GLN A 144 -5.89 17.00 -15.82
CA GLN A 144 -6.38 16.97 -17.20
C GLN A 144 -7.81 17.49 -17.32
N THR A 145 -8.67 17.13 -16.35
CA THR A 145 -10.07 17.58 -16.30
C THR A 145 -10.17 19.09 -16.07
N GLN A 146 -9.34 19.63 -15.18
CA GLN A 146 -9.25 21.08 -14.95
C GLN A 146 -8.76 21.83 -16.20
N LEU A 147 -7.75 21.30 -16.90
CA LEU A 147 -7.28 21.86 -18.17
C LEU A 147 -8.36 21.82 -19.26
N ALA A 148 -9.12 20.73 -19.35
CA ALA A 148 -10.24 20.61 -20.29
C ALA A 148 -11.34 21.66 -19.99
N ARG A 149 -11.72 21.83 -18.73
CA ARG A 149 -12.65 22.90 -18.31
C ARG A 149 -12.12 24.29 -18.63
N MET A 150 -10.84 24.56 -18.41
CA MET A 150 -10.24 25.85 -18.78
C MET A 150 -10.30 26.09 -20.29
N ARG A 151 -10.03 25.06 -21.12
CA ARG A 151 -10.18 25.16 -22.58
C ARG A 151 -11.62 25.41 -23.00
N GLU A 152 -12.58 24.71 -22.39
CA GLU A 152 -14.01 24.90 -22.65
C GLU A 152 -14.46 26.32 -22.31
N ASN A 153 -14.04 26.85 -21.15
CA ASN A 153 -14.32 28.23 -20.76
C ASN A 153 -13.71 29.25 -21.74
N ILE A 154 -12.50 29.01 -22.23
CA ILE A 154 -11.86 29.87 -23.26
C ILE A 154 -12.67 29.85 -24.56
N ILE A 155 -13.11 28.68 -25.01
CA ILE A 155 -13.92 28.54 -26.24
C ILE A 155 -15.31 29.17 -26.05
N ALA A 156 -15.92 29.00 -24.87
CA ALA A 156 -17.20 29.62 -24.54
C ALA A 156 -17.10 31.15 -24.50
N LEU A 157 -16.02 31.70 -23.94
CA LEU A 157 -15.70 33.12 -24.00
C LEU A 157 -15.47 33.59 -25.44
N ASP A 158 -14.70 32.85 -26.24
CA ASP A 158 -14.45 33.16 -27.66
C ASP A 158 -15.76 33.17 -28.47
N ASN A 159 -16.68 32.25 -28.21
CA ASN A 159 -17.97 32.21 -28.89
C ASN A 159 -18.94 33.31 -28.42
N THR A 160 -18.98 33.62 -27.12
CA THR A 160 -19.87 34.68 -26.59
C THR A 160 -19.41 36.07 -26.96
N TYR A 161 -18.10 36.31 -27.00
CA TYR A 161 -17.54 37.61 -27.40
C TYR A 161 -17.23 37.70 -28.90
N GLY A 162 -17.02 36.58 -29.59
CA GLY A 162 -16.75 36.52 -31.04
C GLY A 162 -18.01 36.44 -31.91
N ALA A 163 -19.13 35.91 -31.42
CA ALA A 163 -20.39 35.87 -32.18
C ALA A 163 -21.27 37.12 -32.00
N ALA A 164 -21.07 37.91 -30.94
CA ALA A 164 -22.00 38.96 -30.55
C ALA A 164 -21.68 40.37 -31.09
N ASN A 165 -20.52 40.63 -31.69
CA ASN A 165 -20.25 41.95 -32.28
C ASN A 165 -19.28 41.86 -33.47
N GLY A 166 -19.82 42.10 -34.67
CA GLY A 166 -19.04 42.44 -35.86
C GLY A 166 -18.39 43.82 -35.75
N PHE A 167 -17.45 44.00 -34.82
CA PHE A 167 -16.64 45.21 -34.72
C PHE A 167 -15.19 44.85 -34.41
N GLY A 168 -14.38 44.78 -35.47
CA GLY A 168 -12.94 44.71 -35.35
C GLY A 168 -12.41 45.98 -34.69
N SER A 169 -11.87 45.86 -33.48
CA SER A 169 -10.99 46.87 -32.89
C SER A 169 -9.57 46.28 -32.81
N SER A 170 -8.64 46.96 -33.46
CA SER A 170 -7.21 46.63 -33.49
C SER A 170 -6.62 46.40 -32.09
N GLU A 171 -7.12 47.09 -31.06
CA GLU A 171 -6.68 46.97 -29.67
C GLU A 171 -7.14 45.65 -29.00
N MET A 172 -8.31 45.12 -29.37
CA MET A 172 -8.80 43.85 -28.84
C MET A 172 -8.12 42.67 -29.52
N GLN A 173 -7.80 42.79 -30.82
CA GLN A 173 -6.94 41.84 -31.52
C GLN A 173 -5.53 41.79 -30.89
N GLU A 174 -4.96 42.96 -30.57
CA GLU A 174 -3.62 43.07 -30.00
C GLU A 174 -3.58 42.61 -28.53
N SER A 175 -4.63 42.84 -27.75
CA SER A 175 -4.75 42.30 -26.38
C SER A 175 -4.99 40.79 -26.40
N MET A 176 -5.76 40.26 -27.36
CA MET A 176 -5.91 38.81 -27.56
C MET A 176 -4.64 38.15 -28.06
N ASP A 177 -3.85 38.80 -28.92
CA ASP A 177 -2.53 38.30 -29.32
C ASP A 177 -1.53 38.36 -28.17
N ARG A 178 -1.59 39.39 -27.31
CA ARG A 178 -0.82 39.42 -26.07
C ARG A 178 -1.24 38.30 -25.14
N LEU A 179 -2.54 38.02 -25.00
CA LEU A 179 -3.05 36.97 -24.11
C LEU A 179 -2.76 35.57 -24.67
N ARG A 180 -2.85 35.37 -25.99
CA ARG A 180 -2.40 34.15 -26.69
C ARG A 180 -0.90 33.97 -26.53
N ARG A 181 -0.09 35.03 -26.64
CA ARG A 181 1.36 34.97 -26.33
C ARG A 181 1.61 34.64 -24.87
N LEU A 182 0.91 35.26 -23.92
CA LEU A 182 1.09 35.03 -22.49
C LEU A 182 0.68 33.62 -22.07
N VAL A 183 -0.42 33.11 -22.64
CA VAL A 183 -0.90 31.74 -22.42
C VAL A 183 0.02 30.74 -23.12
N ASN A 184 0.46 30.99 -24.35
CA ASN A 184 1.42 30.13 -25.05
C ASN A 184 2.80 30.15 -24.38
N GLU A 185 3.24 31.29 -23.87
CA GLU A 185 4.48 31.43 -23.10
C GLU A 185 4.37 30.69 -21.78
N ARG A 186 3.23 30.80 -21.08
CA ARG A 186 2.99 30.07 -19.83
C ARG A 186 2.84 28.56 -20.07
N CYS A 187 2.21 28.16 -21.17
CA CYS A 187 2.07 26.77 -21.58
C CYS A 187 3.40 26.19 -22.06
N ALA A 188 4.18 26.94 -22.83
CA ALA A 188 5.54 26.59 -23.23
C ALA A 188 6.49 26.56 -22.04
N ARG A 189 6.32 27.44 -21.04
CA ARG A 189 7.08 27.43 -19.79
C ARG A 189 6.71 26.22 -18.94
N VAL A 190 5.43 25.85 -18.87
CA VAL A 190 4.99 24.61 -18.19
C VAL A 190 5.53 23.38 -18.93
N MET A 191 5.39 23.30 -20.25
CA MET A 191 5.94 22.21 -21.07
C MET A 191 7.47 22.15 -20.99
N ALA A 192 8.16 23.29 -20.98
CA ALA A 192 9.61 23.36 -20.77
C ALA A 192 9.97 22.94 -19.34
N THR A 193 9.19 23.30 -18.31
CA THR A 193 9.44 22.79 -16.95
C THR A 193 9.15 21.29 -16.82
N GLU A 194 8.19 20.75 -17.56
CA GLU A 194 7.92 19.30 -17.61
C GLU A 194 9.00 18.55 -18.41
N GLN A 195 9.50 19.13 -19.50
CA GLN A 195 10.63 18.61 -20.28
C GLN A 195 11.94 18.71 -19.49
N LEU A 196 12.22 19.84 -18.82
CA LEU A 196 13.35 20.01 -17.90
C LEU A 196 13.24 19.10 -16.68
N ARG A 197 12.04 18.69 -16.26
CA ARG A 197 11.86 17.67 -15.21
C ARG A 197 12.11 16.24 -15.72
N ARG A 198 11.90 15.97 -17.02
CA ARG A 198 12.31 14.72 -17.68
C ARG A 198 13.82 14.69 -17.96
N ASP A 199 14.42 15.84 -18.27
CA ASP A 199 15.85 15.99 -18.56
C ASP A 199 16.71 16.27 -17.31
N SER A 200 16.07 16.59 -16.18
CA SER A 200 16.72 16.79 -14.88
C SER A 200 17.55 15.57 -14.49
N THR A 201 18.77 15.85 -14.04
CA THR A 201 19.73 14.89 -13.48
C THR A 201 19.10 13.96 -12.45
N GLU A 202 18.07 14.38 -11.75
CA GLU A 202 17.39 13.56 -10.74
C GLU A 202 16.54 12.42 -11.32
N TYR A 203 15.90 12.60 -12.49
CA TYR A 203 15.20 11.51 -13.18
C TYR A 203 16.21 10.52 -13.79
N ARG A 204 17.33 11.02 -14.32
CA ARG A 204 18.45 10.19 -14.80
C ARG A 204 19.12 9.42 -13.65
N ILE A 205 19.30 10.03 -12.48
CA ILE A 205 19.80 9.36 -11.27
C ILE A 205 18.81 8.27 -10.83
N ARG A 206 17.50 8.53 -10.81
CA ARG A 206 16.50 7.49 -10.47
C ARG A 206 16.44 6.36 -11.49
N GLN A 207 16.62 6.63 -12.78
CA GLN A 207 16.75 5.58 -13.80
C GLN A 207 18.05 4.79 -13.67
N ILE A 208 19.17 5.45 -13.33
CA ILE A 208 20.45 4.79 -13.06
C ILE A 208 20.35 3.93 -11.78
N ASP A 209 19.72 4.44 -10.72
CA ASP A 209 19.46 3.70 -9.49
C ASP A 209 18.53 2.52 -9.72
N HIS A 210 17.48 2.69 -10.53
CA HIS A 210 16.58 1.60 -10.90
C HIS A 210 17.30 0.54 -11.75
N LYS A 211 18.10 0.95 -12.74
CA LYS A 211 18.94 0.03 -13.54
C LYS A 211 20.00 -0.65 -12.68
N SER A 212 20.63 0.05 -11.74
CA SER A 212 21.63 -0.52 -10.84
C SER A 212 21.02 -1.50 -9.84
N ARG A 213 19.83 -1.19 -9.31
CA ARG A 213 19.07 -2.11 -8.45
C ARG A 213 18.61 -3.33 -9.23
N TRP A 214 18.16 -3.13 -10.48
CA TRP A 214 17.78 -4.22 -11.37
C TRP A 214 18.97 -5.12 -11.71
N THR A 215 20.13 -4.55 -12.08
CA THR A 215 21.34 -5.34 -12.39
C THR A 215 21.89 -6.06 -11.16
N LYS A 216 21.84 -5.45 -9.97
CA LYS A 216 22.19 -6.13 -8.71
C LYS A 216 21.21 -7.24 -8.35
N ALA A 217 19.92 -7.04 -8.59
CA ALA A 217 18.91 -8.07 -8.38
C ALA A 217 19.07 -9.23 -9.37
N GLN A 218 19.41 -8.93 -10.62
CA GLN A 218 19.65 -9.90 -11.68
C GLN A 218 20.93 -10.71 -11.39
N ALA A 219 22.04 -10.06 -11.02
CA ALA A 219 23.26 -10.75 -10.60
C ALA A 219 23.05 -11.63 -9.36
N ARG A 220 22.22 -11.21 -8.41
CA ARG A 220 21.84 -12.06 -7.26
C ARG A 220 20.96 -13.23 -7.67
N ALA A 221 20.03 -13.03 -8.59
CA ALA A 221 19.21 -14.11 -9.14
C ALA A 221 20.08 -15.12 -9.90
N ASP A 222 21.04 -14.66 -10.71
CA ASP A 222 21.97 -15.50 -11.46
C ASP A 222 22.90 -16.30 -10.52
N LEU A 223 23.38 -15.69 -9.43
CA LEU A 223 24.15 -16.41 -8.38
C LEU A 223 23.30 -17.47 -7.67
N LEU A 224 22.05 -17.16 -7.32
CA LEU A 224 21.13 -18.11 -6.70
C LEU A 224 20.76 -19.26 -7.65
N ILE A 225 20.69 -19.00 -8.96
CA ILE A 225 20.48 -20.03 -9.98
C ILE A 225 21.75 -20.87 -10.16
N ALA A 226 22.93 -20.25 -10.16
CA ALA A 226 24.22 -20.96 -10.24
C ALA A 226 24.47 -21.83 -9.00
N GLU A 227 24.13 -21.37 -7.79
CA GLU A 227 24.19 -22.17 -6.56
C GLU A 227 23.19 -23.33 -6.55
N LYS A 228 22.05 -23.20 -7.23
CA LYS A 228 21.02 -24.26 -7.28
C LYS A 228 21.15 -25.22 -8.45
N CYS A 229 21.83 -24.83 -9.53
CA CYS A 229 22.01 -25.64 -10.74
C CYS A 229 23.48 -26.03 -11.00
N GLY A 230 24.42 -25.58 -10.17
CA GLY A 230 25.87 -25.81 -10.31
C GLY A 230 26.45 -26.97 -9.50
N ASP A 231 25.62 -27.82 -8.90
CA ASP A 231 26.05 -29.11 -8.36
C ASP A 231 25.68 -30.24 -9.33
N ILE A 232 26.48 -30.39 -10.40
CA ILE A 232 26.79 -31.67 -11.07
C ILE A 232 28.26 -31.66 -11.46
#